data_AF-A0A933PGI4-F1
#
_entry.id   AF-A0A933PGI4-F1
#
_cell.length_a   1.000
_cell.length_b   1.000
_cell.length_c   1.000
_cell.angle_alpha   90.00
_cell.angle_beta   90.00
_cell.angle_gamma   90.00
#
_symmetry.space_group_name_H-M   'P 1'
#
loop_
_entity.id
_entity.type
_entity.pdbx_description
1 polymer ?
#
loop_
_entity_poly.entity_id
_entity_poly.type
_entity_poly.pdbx_seq_one_letter_code
_entity_poly.pdbx_strand_id
1 'polypeptide(L)'
;MRAVLVCVVVALAGLTGCGFPGGGPPVGVRPPVVSAPAPTPIEGRMDEDRFWSLLEGTTWDGPGRQVALLRLRLSELPAEDLLAYEKRRVDLSNGILTWRHLAAAEVVMGFTSEDAFTDLRTWVMFQGRDVYTDFRSDPDSLAGHGPTDDEQLGAAEELEFLALDVYQARTGSDMLDLADYPMYLSVPSGERIDESNAALARRFPRLAARYMRGVDPDGSPADGPRAIS
;
A
#
# COMPACT_ATOMS: atom_id res chain seq x y z
N MET A 1 -7.63 26.76 0.57
CA MET A 1 -8.75 26.94 1.51
C MET A 1 -9.61 25.69 1.45
N ARG A 2 -9.75 24.99 2.58
CA ARG A 2 -10.44 23.70 2.72
C ARG A 2 -11.96 23.87 2.55
N ALA A 3 -12.60 22.94 1.86
CA ALA A 3 -14.04 22.68 2.00
C ALA A 3 -14.31 21.19 1.70
N VAL A 4 -14.30 20.37 2.76
CA VAL A 4 -14.88 19.02 2.76
C VAL A 4 -16.14 19.12 3.62
N LEU A 5 -17.31 18.94 3.02
CA LEU A 5 -18.54 18.66 3.76
C LEU A 5 -19.61 18.09 2.82
N VAL A 6 -19.93 16.80 2.96
CA VAL A 6 -21.31 16.32 2.76
C VAL A 6 -21.57 15.16 3.73
N CYS A 7 -22.27 15.46 4.81
CA CYS A 7 -23.04 14.48 5.57
C CYS A 7 -24.47 14.47 5.03
N VAL A 8 -25.00 13.31 4.64
CA VAL A 8 -26.44 13.04 4.75
C VAL A 8 -26.66 11.58 5.14
N VAL A 9 -27.16 11.39 6.36
CA VAL A 9 -27.76 10.17 6.87
C VAL A 9 -29.24 10.18 6.47
N VAL A 10 -29.75 9.08 5.91
CA VAL A 10 -31.19 8.82 5.89
C VAL A 10 -31.42 7.39 6.39
N ALA A 11 -32.02 7.29 7.57
CA ALA A 11 -32.68 6.10 8.06
C ALA A 11 -34.15 6.16 7.65
N LEU A 12 -34.78 5.01 7.39
CA LEU A 12 -36.18 4.74 7.74
C LEU A 12 -36.46 3.23 7.72
N ALA A 13 -37.36 2.84 8.63
CA ALA A 13 -37.55 1.48 9.15
C ALA A 13 -38.88 0.85 8.72
N GLY A 14 -38.97 -0.48 8.95
CA GLY A 14 -40.21 -1.24 9.20
C GLY A 14 -40.68 -2.11 8.03
N LEU A 15 -41.35 -3.27 8.20
CA LEU A 15 -41.85 -4.06 9.32
C LEU A 15 -42.36 -5.40 8.74
N THR A 16 -42.33 -6.51 9.54
CA THR A 16 -43.23 -7.71 9.51
C THR A 16 -43.34 -8.55 8.22
N GLY A 17 -43.43 -9.89 8.18
CA GLY A 17 -43.74 -10.96 9.13
C GLY A 17 -44.40 -12.14 8.35
N CYS A 18 -44.46 -13.33 8.96
CA CYS A 18 -45.23 -14.55 8.59
C CYS A 18 -44.53 -15.62 7.72
N GLY A 19 -44.64 -16.87 8.21
CA GLY A 19 -43.81 -18.02 7.84
C GLY A 19 -44.32 -18.92 6.72
N PHE A 20 -43.55 -19.99 6.46
CA PHE A 20 -43.87 -21.02 5.47
C PHE A 20 -43.88 -22.42 6.11
N PRO A 21 -44.89 -23.26 5.79
CA PRO A 21 -44.93 -24.66 6.18
C PRO A 21 -44.12 -25.53 5.20
N GLY A 22 -43.70 -26.69 5.69
CA GLY A 22 -42.87 -27.64 4.96
C GLY A 22 -43.54 -28.28 3.73
N GLY A 23 -42.72 -28.50 2.70
CA GLY A 23 -42.97 -29.35 1.55
C GLY A 23 -41.64 -29.61 0.84
N GLY A 24 -41.17 -30.87 0.84
CA GLY A 24 -39.96 -31.25 0.10
C GLY A 24 -40.16 -31.15 -1.40
N PRO A 25 -39.12 -30.85 -2.21
CA PRO A 25 -39.30 -30.66 -3.63
C PRO A 25 -39.47 -32.00 -4.37
N PRO A 26 -40.24 -32.03 -5.47
CA PRO A 26 -40.39 -33.20 -6.32
C PRO A 26 -39.13 -33.46 -7.16
N VAL A 27 -38.85 -34.74 -7.38
CA VAL A 27 -37.83 -35.21 -8.33
C VAL A 27 -38.29 -34.92 -9.76
N GLY A 28 -37.57 -34.10 -10.52
CA GLY A 28 -37.89 -33.92 -11.94
C GLY A 28 -37.05 -32.89 -12.70
N VAL A 29 -36.30 -33.42 -13.68
CA VAL A 29 -35.60 -32.74 -14.80
C VAL A 29 -34.36 -31.92 -14.42
N ARG A 30 -33.17 -32.50 -14.63
CA ARG A 30 -31.91 -31.74 -14.72
C ARG A 30 -32.02 -30.78 -15.91
N PRO A 31 -31.79 -29.46 -15.74
CA PRO A 31 -31.67 -28.55 -16.87
C PRO A 31 -30.50 -29.00 -17.77
N PRO A 32 -30.52 -28.68 -19.08
CA PRO A 32 -29.38 -28.95 -19.93
C PRO A 32 -28.14 -28.30 -19.30
N VAL A 33 -27.09 -29.10 -19.09
CA VAL A 33 -25.78 -28.57 -18.76
C VAL A 33 -25.32 -27.83 -20.01
N VAL A 34 -25.64 -26.55 -20.09
CA VAL A 34 -24.91 -25.63 -20.94
C VAL A 34 -23.52 -25.60 -20.31
N SER A 35 -22.58 -26.34 -20.90
CA SER A 35 -21.18 -26.20 -20.54
C SER A 35 -20.86 -24.72 -20.66
N ALA A 36 -20.54 -24.10 -19.52
CA ALA A 36 -19.98 -22.76 -19.53
C ALA A 36 -18.76 -22.80 -20.46
N PRO A 37 -18.58 -21.80 -21.35
CA PRO A 37 -17.34 -21.70 -22.10
C PRO A 37 -16.17 -21.73 -21.10
N ALA A 38 -15.07 -22.36 -21.50
CA ALA A 38 -13.84 -22.30 -20.72
C ALA A 38 -13.56 -20.82 -20.36
N PRO A 39 -13.14 -20.52 -19.12
CA PRO A 39 -12.93 -19.14 -18.72
C PRO A 39 -11.96 -18.46 -19.70
N THR A 40 -12.41 -17.36 -20.29
CA THR A 40 -11.56 -16.53 -21.14
C THR A 40 -10.37 -16.05 -20.32
N PRO A 41 -9.12 -16.14 -20.81
CA PRO A 41 -7.97 -15.55 -20.14
C PRO A 41 -8.25 -14.05 -19.88
N ILE A 42 -8.00 -13.58 -18.66
CA ILE A 42 -8.03 -12.15 -18.36
C ILE A 42 -6.79 -11.53 -19.01
N GLU A 43 -6.92 -11.06 -20.26
CA GLU A 43 -5.95 -10.13 -20.83
C GLU A 43 -5.96 -8.86 -19.98
N GLY A 44 -4.81 -8.47 -19.43
CA GLY A 44 -4.69 -7.35 -18.46
C GLY A 44 -4.56 -7.75 -16.98
N ARG A 45 -3.85 -8.84 -16.65
CA ARG A 45 -3.44 -9.11 -15.25
C ARG A 45 -2.12 -8.40 -14.95
N MET A 46 -2.17 -7.34 -14.15
CA MET A 46 -0.97 -6.86 -13.45
C MET A 46 -0.59 -7.88 -12.37
N ASP A 47 0.15 -8.91 -12.75
CA ASP A 47 0.82 -9.80 -11.79
C ASP A 47 2.02 -9.09 -11.12
N GLU A 48 2.62 -9.73 -10.12
CA GLU A 48 3.77 -9.13 -9.42
C GLU A 48 4.95 -8.93 -10.36
N ASP A 49 5.25 -9.91 -11.22
CA ASP A 49 6.40 -9.85 -12.11
C ASP A 49 6.27 -8.67 -13.09
N ARG A 50 5.07 -8.46 -13.66
CA ARG A 50 4.77 -7.31 -14.51
C ARG A 50 4.88 -6.00 -13.73
N PHE A 51 4.34 -5.92 -12.52
CA PHE A 51 4.48 -4.73 -11.68
C PHE A 51 5.96 -4.39 -11.43
N TRP A 52 6.75 -5.36 -10.99
CA TRP A 52 8.18 -5.15 -10.72
C TRP A 52 8.96 -4.77 -11.99
N SER A 53 8.61 -5.32 -13.15
CA SER A 53 9.23 -4.94 -14.43
C SER A 53 9.00 -3.46 -14.80
N LEU A 54 7.89 -2.86 -14.37
CA LEU A 54 7.61 -1.43 -14.57
C LEU A 54 8.50 -0.54 -13.69
N LEU A 55 8.98 -1.05 -12.54
CA LEU A 55 9.85 -0.33 -11.62
C LEU A 55 11.35 -0.59 -11.91
N GLU A 56 11.68 -1.63 -12.65
CA GLU A 56 13.05 -2.04 -12.93
C GLU A 56 13.88 -0.93 -13.60
N GLY A 57 15.01 -0.59 -12.99
CA GLY A 57 15.92 0.45 -13.48
C GLY A 57 15.43 1.89 -13.31
N THR A 58 14.30 2.12 -12.62
CA THR A 58 13.78 3.49 -12.42
C THR A 58 14.53 4.27 -11.35
N THR A 59 15.20 3.58 -10.41
CA THR A 59 15.87 4.17 -9.23
C THR A 59 17.24 4.80 -9.52
N TRP A 60 17.86 4.51 -10.66
CA TRP A 60 19.29 4.78 -10.92
C TRP A 60 19.69 6.26 -10.84
N ASP A 61 18.81 7.18 -11.24
CA ASP A 61 19.10 8.61 -11.39
C ASP A 61 18.36 9.48 -10.34
N GLY A 62 17.92 8.88 -9.24
CA GLY A 62 17.28 9.57 -8.12
C GLY A 62 15.77 9.84 -8.29
N PRO A 63 15.13 10.43 -7.26
CA PRO A 63 13.67 10.42 -7.11
C PRO A 63 12.91 11.10 -8.27
N GLY A 64 13.35 12.28 -8.71
CA GLY A 64 12.69 12.99 -9.80
C GLY A 64 12.77 12.26 -11.15
N ARG A 65 13.90 11.59 -11.43
CA ARG A 65 14.03 10.80 -12.67
C ARG A 65 13.25 9.49 -12.59
N GLN A 66 13.13 8.89 -11.40
CA GLN A 66 12.29 7.73 -11.16
C GLN A 66 10.82 8.00 -11.50
N VAL A 67 10.28 9.12 -11.00
CA VAL A 67 8.91 9.57 -11.32
C VAL A 67 8.72 9.71 -12.83
N ALA A 68 9.59 10.47 -13.52
CA ALA A 68 9.47 10.68 -14.95
C ALA A 68 9.58 9.36 -15.75
N LEU A 69 10.53 8.52 -15.34
CA LEU A 69 10.68 7.10 -15.62
C LEU A 69 9.35 6.37 -15.74
N LEU A 70 8.75 6.22 -14.57
CA LEU A 70 7.57 5.41 -14.38
C LEU A 70 6.35 6.06 -15.03
N ARG A 71 6.24 7.40 -15.02
CA ARG A 71 5.15 8.13 -15.69
C ARG A 71 5.10 7.79 -17.17
N LEU A 72 6.25 7.74 -17.85
CA LEU A 72 6.34 7.34 -19.25
C LEU A 72 5.82 5.91 -19.46
N ARG A 73 6.29 4.96 -18.65
CA ARG A 73 5.89 3.54 -18.73
C ARG A 73 4.39 3.35 -18.48
N LEU A 74 3.85 4.00 -17.45
CA LEU A 74 2.42 3.97 -17.14
C LEU A 74 1.60 4.62 -18.26
N SER A 75 2.11 5.68 -18.89
CA SER A 75 1.44 6.35 -20.01
C SER A 75 1.34 5.49 -21.27
N GLU A 76 2.02 4.35 -21.34
CA GLU A 76 1.90 3.37 -22.44
C GLU A 76 0.88 2.26 -22.12
N LEU A 77 0.54 2.03 -20.85
CA LEU A 77 -0.43 1.01 -20.43
C LEU A 77 -1.85 1.43 -20.74
N PRO A 78 -2.78 0.55 -21.15
CA PRO A 78 -4.20 0.88 -21.28
C PRO A 78 -4.85 1.22 -19.92
N ALA A 79 -6.05 1.83 -19.94
CA ALA A 79 -6.66 2.38 -18.72
C ALA A 79 -7.00 1.31 -17.67
N GLU A 80 -7.43 0.13 -18.14
CA GLU A 80 -7.66 -1.04 -17.31
C GLU A 80 -6.39 -1.57 -16.63
N ASP A 81 -5.23 -1.46 -17.30
CA ASP A 81 -3.94 -1.86 -16.74
C ASP A 81 -3.41 -0.83 -15.73
N LEU A 82 -3.77 0.46 -15.88
CA LEU A 82 -3.48 1.48 -14.85
C LEU A 82 -4.23 1.20 -13.55
N LEU A 83 -5.51 0.81 -13.65
CA LEU A 83 -6.27 0.40 -12.47
C LEU A 83 -5.71 -0.90 -11.88
N ALA A 84 -5.32 -1.86 -12.71
CA ALA A 84 -4.68 -3.10 -12.24
C ALA A 84 -3.32 -2.83 -11.56
N TYR A 85 -2.53 -1.88 -12.08
CA TYR A 85 -1.32 -1.36 -11.44
C TYR A 85 -1.62 -0.78 -10.06
N GLU A 86 -2.63 0.08 -9.96
CA GLU A 86 -2.97 0.73 -8.69
C GLU A 86 -3.46 -0.27 -7.65
N LYS A 87 -4.30 -1.23 -8.04
CA LYS A 87 -4.70 -2.35 -7.18
C LYS A 87 -3.50 -3.11 -6.64
N ARG A 88 -2.52 -3.42 -7.51
CA ARG A 88 -1.29 -4.10 -7.10
C ARG A 88 -0.47 -3.27 -6.11
N ARG A 89 -0.28 -1.98 -6.37
CA ARG A 89 0.46 -1.07 -5.49
C ARG A 89 -0.19 -1.00 -4.11
N VAL A 90 -1.51 -0.83 -4.05
CA VAL A 90 -2.27 -0.79 -2.79
C VAL A 90 -2.19 -2.12 -2.05
N ASP A 91 -2.32 -3.26 -2.74
CA ASP A 91 -2.18 -4.59 -2.14
C ASP A 91 -0.78 -4.79 -1.50
N LEU A 92 0.28 -4.38 -2.21
CA LEU A 92 1.65 -4.45 -1.70
C LEU A 92 1.86 -3.51 -0.51
N SER A 93 1.31 -2.29 -0.54
CA SER A 93 1.42 -1.32 0.56
C SER A 93 0.66 -1.79 1.81
N ASN A 94 -0.57 -2.29 1.64
CA ASN A 94 -1.36 -2.92 2.70
C ASN A 94 -0.65 -4.16 3.27
N GLY A 95 0.04 -4.91 2.42
CA GLY A 95 0.79 -6.09 2.80
C GLY A 95 1.93 -5.85 3.79
N ILE A 96 2.43 -4.61 3.91
CA ILE A 96 3.45 -4.21 4.89
C ILE A 96 2.89 -3.22 5.94
N LEU A 97 1.56 -3.07 6.01
CA LEU A 97 0.85 -2.33 7.06
C LEU A 97 0.70 -3.20 8.32
N THR A 98 1.77 -3.32 9.10
CA THR A 98 1.77 -4.06 10.36
C THR A 98 2.42 -3.25 11.46
N TRP A 99 2.06 -3.51 12.72
CA TRP A 99 2.71 -2.88 13.87
C TRP A 99 4.22 -3.12 13.91
N ARG A 100 4.70 -4.27 13.41
CA ARG A 100 6.14 -4.56 13.32
C ARG A 100 6.85 -3.66 12.30
N HIS A 101 6.21 -3.38 11.17
CA HIS A 101 6.79 -2.53 10.12
C HIS A 101 6.71 -1.05 10.49
N LEU A 102 5.63 -0.62 11.16
CA LEU A 102 5.53 0.72 11.73
C LEU A 102 6.62 0.95 12.79
N ALA A 103 6.82 0.01 13.70
CA ALA A 103 7.88 0.10 14.71
C ALA A 103 9.30 0.17 14.08
N ALA A 104 9.53 -0.52 12.96
CA ALA A 104 10.78 -0.40 12.21
C ALA A 104 10.91 0.97 11.52
N ALA A 105 9.80 1.50 10.98
CA ALA A 105 9.73 2.85 10.45
C ALA A 105 10.10 3.89 11.51
N GLU A 106 9.68 3.70 12.77
CA GLU A 106 10.06 4.58 13.87
C GLU A 106 11.55 4.53 14.23
N VAL A 107 12.21 3.40 13.99
CA VAL A 107 13.67 3.32 14.13
C VAL A 107 14.35 4.19 13.07
N VAL A 108 13.86 4.16 11.83
CA VAL A 108 14.42 4.88 10.67
C VAL A 108 14.14 6.38 10.74
N MET A 109 12.88 6.74 10.97
CA MET A 109 12.35 8.11 10.81
C MET A 109 11.95 8.75 12.15
N GLY A 110 12.12 8.08 13.29
CA GLY A 110 11.66 8.61 14.58
C GLY A 110 10.15 8.61 14.68
N PHE A 111 9.55 9.61 15.34
CA PHE A 111 8.09 9.71 15.38
C PHE A 111 7.50 9.62 13.97
N THR A 112 6.68 8.60 13.74
CA THR A 112 6.15 8.27 12.42
C THR A 112 4.63 8.43 12.42
N SER A 113 4.13 9.43 11.68
CA SER A 113 2.70 9.57 11.41
C SER A 113 2.21 8.52 10.40
N GLU A 114 0.90 8.39 10.23
CA GLU A 114 0.31 7.54 9.19
C GLU A 114 0.79 7.94 7.79
N ASP A 115 0.91 9.25 7.52
CA ASP A 115 1.41 9.79 6.25
C ASP A 115 2.89 9.43 6.05
N ALA A 116 3.74 9.70 7.05
CA ALA A 116 5.16 9.35 6.98
C ALA A 116 5.39 7.85 6.82
N PHE A 117 4.55 7.01 7.45
CA PHE A 117 4.62 5.57 7.24
C PHE A 117 4.19 5.16 5.84
N THR A 118 3.21 5.86 5.26
CA THR A 118 2.80 5.64 3.86
C THR A 118 3.93 6.02 2.91
N ASP A 119 4.60 7.15 3.14
CA ASP A 119 5.77 7.56 2.38
C ASP A 119 6.89 6.52 2.42
N LEU A 120 7.23 6.00 3.62
CA LEU A 120 8.26 4.97 3.74
C LEU A 120 7.86 3.67 3.02
N ARG A 121 6.61 3.22 3.16
CA ARG A 121 6.11 2.01 2.48
C ARG A 121 6.14 2.16 0.96
N THR A 122 5.74 3.33 0.46
CA THR A 122 5.85 3.66 -0.96
C THR A 122 7.32 3.68 -1.38
N TRP A 123 8.17 4.39 -0.67
CA TRP A 123 9.60 4.42 -0.97
C TRP A 123 10.24 3.02 -1.03
N VAL A 124 9.97 2.14 -0.06
CA VAL A 124 10.48 0.76 -0.03
C VAL A 124 10.08 -0.01 -1.27
N MET A 125 8.80 0.10 -1.67
CA MET A 125 8.29 -0.57 -2.86
C MET A 125 9.01 -0.07 -4.12
N PHE A 126 9.28 1.23 -4.20
CA PHE A 126 9.90 1.85 -5.36
C PHE A 126 11.43 1.67 -5.39
N GLN A 127 12.05 1.17 -4.31
CA GLN A 127 13.43 0.65 -4.38
C GLN A 127 13.53 -0.67 -5.16
N GLY A 128 12.39 -1.33 -5.44
CA GLY A 128 12.31 -2.53 -6.26
C GLY A 128 12.00 -3.79 -5.46
N ARG A 129 11.85 -4.90 -6.20
CA ARG A 129 11.34 -6.18 -5.69
C ARG A 129 12.13 -6.72 -4.50
N ASP A 130 13.46 -6.69 -4.59
CA ASP A 130 14.33 -7.32 -3.60
C ASP A 130 14.25 -6.57 -2.26
N VAL A 131 14.34 -5.24 -2.28
CA VAL A 131 14.20 -4.39 -1.09
C VAL A 131 12.82 -4.56 -0.46
N TYR A 132 11.76 -4.58 -1.27
CA TYR A 132 10.40 -4.83 -0.77
C TYR A 132 10.26 -6.22 -0.14
N THR A 133 10.78 -7.26 -0.79
CA THR A 133 10.67 -8.66 -0.32
C THR A 133 11.43 -8.88 0.98
N ASP A 134 12.62 -8.30 1.09
CA ASP A 134 13.43 -8.35 2.30
C ASP A 134 12.75 -7.59 3.44
N PHE A 135 12.23 -6.38 3.19
CA PHE A 135 11.52 -5.61 4.21
C PHE A 135 10.24 -6.29 4.69
N ARG A 136 9.45 -6.81 3.76
CA ARG A 136 8.21 -7.56 4.04
C ARG A 136 8.46 -8.76 4.95
N SER A 137 9.58 -9.44 4.76
CA SER A 137 9.93 -10.64 5.51
C SER A 137 10.59 -10.30 6.85
N ASP A 138 11.49 -9.32 6.85
CA ASP A 138 12.18 -8.83 8.03
C ASP A 138 12.38 -7.31 7.97
N PRO A 139 11.63 -6.53 8.77
CA PRO A 139 11.76 -5.07 8.77
C PRO A 139 13.16 -4.55 9.13
N ASP A 140 13.97 -5.33 9.86
CA ASP A 140 15.35 -4.97 10.21
C ASP A 140 16.29 -4.95 8.98
N SER A 141 15.86 -5.50 7.83
CA SER A 141 16.62 -5.54 6.57
C SER A 141 16.89 -4.16 5.97
N LEU A 142 16.05 -3.15 6.27
CA LEU A 142 16.30 -1.77 5.84
C LEU A 142 17.60 -1.19 6.41
N ALA A 143 18.26 -1.84 7.37
CA ALA A 143 19.60 -1.44 7.76
C ALA A 143 20.61 -1.47 6.59
N GLY A 144 20.40 -2.34 5.59
CA GLY A 144 21.24 -2.42 4.39
C GLY A 144 20.86 -1.42 3.31
N HIS A 145 19.56 -1.18 3.13
CA HIS A 145 19.02 -0.49 1.95
C HIS A 145 18.22 0.76 2.26
N GLY A 146 17.96 1.07 3.52
CA GLY A 146 17.09 2.15 3.97
C GLY A 146 17.58 3.54 3.57
N PRO A 147 16.70 4.55 3.67
CA PRO A 147 17.01 5.88 3.21
C PRO A 147 18.17 6.49 3.99
N THR A 148 18.90 7.42 3.37
CA THR A 148 20.04 8.14 3.96
C THR A 148 19.73 9.59 4.30
N ASP A 149 18.63 10.13 3.80
CA ASP A 149 18.13 11.47 4.10
C ASP A 149 16.63 11.53 3.80
N ASP A 150 15.96 12.59 4.24
CA ASP A 150 14.53 12.80 4.01
C ASP A 150 14.22 13.13 2.54
N GLU A 151 15.18 13.64 1.76
CA GLU A 151 14.98 13.98 0.34
C GLU A 151 14.68 12.72 -0.48
N GLN A 152 15.25 11.58 -0.11
CA GLN A 152 14.94 10.29 -0.73
C GLN A 152 13.47 9.87 -0.57
N LEU A 153 12.80 10.30 0.50
CA LEU A 153 11.36 10.06 0.70
C LEU A 153 10.49 11.10 -0.04
N GLY A 154 11.07 12.23 -0.47
CA GLY A 154 10.31 13.37 -1.00
C GLY A 154 9.53 13.10 -2.30
N ALA A 155 9.82 12.01 -3.02
CA ALA A 155 9.03 11.61 -4.19
C ALA A 155 7.95 10.55 -3.87
N ALA A 156 7.86 10.07 -2.63
CA ALA A 156 6.94 9.00 -2.28
C ALA A 156 5.48 9.38 -2.56
N GLU A 157 5.07 10.60 -2.19
CA GLU A 157 3.73 11.11 -2.47
C GLU A 157 3.45 11.15 -3.99
N GLU A 158 4.36 11.69 -4.80
CA GLU A 158 4.15 11.75 -6.25
C GLU A 158 4.08 10.35 -6.88
N LEU A 159 4.90 9.41 -6.40
CA LEU A 159 4.91 8.03 -6.84
C LEU A 159 3.63 7.27 -6.43
N GLU A 160 3.05 7.60 -5.28
CA GLU A 160 1.79 7.05 -4.82
C GLU A 160 0.62 7.45 -5.72
N PHE A 161 0.52 8.73 -6.08
CA PHE A 161 -0.59 9.23 -6.90
C PHE A 161 -0.37 9.08 -8.42
N LEU A 162 0.79 8.58 -8.85
CA LEU A 162 1.21 8.61 -10.25
C LEU A 162 0.23 7.91 -11.21
N ALA A 163 -0.32 6.77 -10.82
CA ALA A 163 -1.26 6.02 -11.65
C ALA A 163 -2.60 6.76 -11.81
N LEU A 164 -3.05 7.45 -10.75
CA LEU A 164 -4.26 8.26 -10.74
C LEU A 164 -4.10 9.45 -11.69
N ASP A 165 -2.96 10.16 -11.61
CA ASP A 165 -2.62 11.26 -12.51
C ASP A 165 -2.68 10.83 -13.99
N VAL A 166 -2.01 9.71 -14.31
CA VAL A 166 -1.92 9.21 -15.69
C VAL A 166 -3.30 8.77 -16.19
N TYR A 167 -4.09 8.12 -15.32
CA TYR A 167 -5.45 7.72 -15.64
C TYR A 167 -6.37 8.93 -15.90
N GLN A 168 -6.32 9.95 -15.04
CA GLN A 168 -7.12 11.16 -15.17
C GLN A 168 -6.75 11.93 -16.44
N ALA A 169 -5.45 12.10 -16.71
CA ALA A 169 -4.97 12.77 -17.92
C ALA A 169 -5.45 12.07 -19.20
N ARG A 170 -5.59 10.74 -19.15
CA ARG A 170 -6.03 9.94 -20.30
C ARG A 170 -7.54 9.92 -20.49
N THR A 171 -8.28 9.71 -19.42
CA THR A 171 -9.73 9.41 -19.48
C THR A 171 -10.59 10.63 -19.20
N GLY A 172 -10.03 11.66 -18.57
CA GLY A 172 -10.75 12.81 -18.05
C GLY A 172 -11.58 12.52 -16.79
N SER A 173 -11.50 11.31 -16.23
CA SER A 173 -12.23 10.89 -15.03
C SER A 173 -11.25 10.58 -13.89
N ASP A 174 -11.69 10.79 -12.65
CA ASP A 174 -10.89 10.41 -11.47
C ASP A 174 -10.94 8.88 -11.28
N MET A 175 -9.79 8.26 -11.07
CA MET A 175 -9.72 6.82 -10.79
C MET A 175 -10.39 6.50 -9.43
N LEU A 176 -10.38 7.43 -8.48
CA LEU A 176 -11.02 7.31 -7.17
C LEU A 176 -12.54 7.12 -7.25
N ASP A 177 -13.16 7.58 -8.34
CA ASP A 177 -14.60 7.46 -8.58
C ASP A 177 -15.01 6.07 -9.12
N LEU A 178 -14.03 5.21 -9.45
CA LEU A 178 -14.30 3.87 -9.97
C LEU A 178 -14.86 2.97 -8.86
N ALA A 179 -15.92 2.23 -9.18
CA ALA A 179 -16.60 1.34 -8.24
C ALA A 179 -15.69 0.22 -7.68
N ASP A 180 -14.62 -0.11 -8.39
CA ASP A 180 -13.66 -1.14 -8.03
C ASP A 180 -12.27 -0.56 -7.70
N TYR A 181 -12.18 0.73 -7.34
CA TYR A 181 -10.96 1.34 -6.79
C TYR A 181 -10.50 0.59 -5.51
N PRO A 182 -9.20 0.28 -5.36
CA PRO A 182 -8.69 -0.48 -4.22
C PRO A 182 -8.85 0.26 -2.88
N MET A 183 -9.06 -0.50 -1.82
CA MET A 183 -9.21 0.02 -0.47
C MET A 183 -7.84 0.18 0.23
N TYR A 184 -7.60 1.37 0.75
CA TYR A 184 -6.44 1.65 1.60
C TYR A 184 -6.78 1.34 3.05
N LEU A 185 -5.95 0.52 3.67
CA LEU A 185 -6.07 0.25 5.09
C LEU A 185 -5.30 1.33 5.87
N SER A 186 -5.88 1.79 6.97
CA SER A 186 -5.24 2.75 7.90
C SER A 186 -4.78 2.11 9.20
N VAL A 187 -5.30 0.92 9.54
CA VAL A 187 -4.99 0.25 10.81
C VAL A 187 -3.94 -0.85 10.60
N PRO A 188 -2.77 -0.78 11.26
CA PRO A 188 -1.80 -1.86 11.21
C PRO A 188 -2.32 -3.18 11.76
N SER A 189 -2.05 -4.25 11.02
CA SER A 189 -2.34 -5.62 11.45
C SER A 189 -1.26 -6.18 12.40
N GLY A 190 -1.59 -7.25 13.11
CA GLY A 190 -0.71 -7.91 14.08
C GLY A 190 -0.80 -7.32 15.49
N GLU A 191 0.19 -7.62 16.31
CA GLU A 191 0.27 -7.16 17.70
C GLU A 191 1.03 -5.84 17.81
N ARG A 192 0.50 -4.91 18.60
CA ARG A 192 1.18 -3.65 18.90
C ARG A 192 2.52 -3.91 19.59
N ILE A 193 3.51 -3.09 19.24
CA ILE A 193 4.88 -3.22 19.74
C ILE A 193 5.11 -2.19 20.86
N ASP A 194 6.00 -2.52 21.79
CA ASP A 194 6.56 -1.55 22.73
C ASP A 194 7.48 -0.60 21.97
N GLU A 195 7.07 0.66 21.88
CA GLU A 195 7.70 1.72 21.08
C GLU A 195 8.87 2.40 21.84
N SER A 196 9.22 1.97 23.06
CA SER A 196 10.41 2.50 23.75
C SER A 196 11.69 2.25 22.95
N ASN A 197 12.62 3.20 22.97
CA ASN A 197 13.86 3.10 22.22
C ASN A 197 14.65 1.81 22.57
N ALA A 198 14.68 1.43 23.85
CA ALA A 198 15.29 0.17 24.27
C ALA A 198 14.62 -1.09 23.68
N ALA A 199 13.28 -1.11 23.59
CA ALA A 199 12.55 -2.22 22.99
C ALA A 199 12.75 -2.29 21.48
N LEU A 200 12.69 -1.14 20.80
CA LEU A 200 12.97 -1.02 19.37
C LEU A 200 14.40 -1.45 19.04
N ALA A 201 15.40 -1.00 19.82
CA ALA A 201 16.80 -1.37 19.61
C ALA A 201 17.06 -2.86 19.79
N ARG A 202 16.39 -3.50 20.76
CA ARG A 202 16.47 -4.95 20.97
C ARG A 202 15.80 -5.73 19.83
N ARG A 203 14.71 -5.19 19.27
CA ARG A 203 13.92 -5.86 18.23
C ARG A 203 14.51 -5.70 16.83
N PHE A 204 15.10 -4.55 16.55
CA PHE A 204 15.69 -4.18 15.25
C PHE A 204 17.17 -3.78 15.42
N PRO A 205 18.05 -4.72 15.80
CA PRO A 205 19.42 -4.40 16.16
C PRO A 205 20.24 -3.82 15.02
N ARG A 206 19.97 -4.21 13.76
CA ARG A 206 20.71 -3.67 12.60
C ARG A 206 20.25 -2.25 12.29
N LEU A 207 18.94 -1.99 12.32
CA LEU A 207 18.40 -0.64 12.17
C LEU A 207 18.89 0.26 13.30
N ALA A 208 18.89 -0.22 14.53
CA ALA A 208 19.37 0.55 15.68
C ALA A 208 20.84 0.96 15.55
N ALA A 209 21.71 0.04 15.11
CA ALA A 209 23.12 0.35 14.87
C ALA A 209 23.31 1.44 13.80
N ARG A 210 22.39 1.53 12.83
CA ARG A 210 22.44 2.51 11.74
C ARG A 210 21.82 3.86 12.13
N TYR A 211 20.59 3.86 12.67
CA TYR A 211 19.75 5.04 12.82
C TYR A 211 19.61 5.55 14.26
N MET A 212 19.99 4.77 15.28
CA MET A 212 19.81 5.15 16.69
C MET A 212 21.09 5.65 17.38
N ARG A 213 22.12 6.04 16.61
CA ARG A 213 23.36 6.58 17.21
C ARG A 213 23.06 7.89 17.94
N GLY A 214 23.40 7.93 19.23
CA GLY A 214 23.19 9.11 20.08
C GLY A 214 21.76 9.29 20.59
N VAL A 215 20.88 8.30 20.38
CA VAL A 215 19.51 8.34 20.89
C VAL A 215 19.48 7.79 22.32
N ASP A 216 18.74 8.46 23.20
CA ASP A 216 18.47 8.01 24.56
C ASP A 216 17.72 6.67 24.56
N PRO A 217 18.31 5.58 25.09
CA PRO A 217 17.64 4.27 25.16
C PRO A 217 16.41 4.28 26.08
N ASP A 218 16.33 5.18 27.05
CA ASP A 218 15.20 5.28 27.98
C ASP A 218 14.06 6.16 27.45
N GLY A 219 14.29 6.85 26.32
CA GLY A 219 13.29 7.67 25.63
C GLY A 219 12.38 6.90 24.66
N SER A 220 11.52 7.65 23.98
CA SER A 220 10.61 7.18 22.93
C SER A 220 10.86 7.95 21.62
N PRO A 221 10.55 7.37 20.44
CA PRO A 221 10.50 8.11 19.18
C PRO A 221 9.63 9.39 19.25
N ALA A 222 8.64 9.42 20.15
CA ALA A 222 7.75 10.57 20.35
C ALA A 222 8.41 11.77 21.07
N ASP A 223 9.57 11.60 21.71
CA ASP A 223 10.20 12.64 22.53
C ASP A 223 10.98 13.70 21.73
N GLY A 224 11.06 13.58 20.41
CA GLY A 224 11.77 14.50 19.50
C GLY A 224 12.93 13.85 18.74
N PRO A 225 13.51 14.56 17.76
CA PRO A 225 13.50 14.13 16.37
C PRO A 225 14.36 12.91 16.08
N ARG A 226 13.91 12.09 15.13
CA ARG A 226 14.79 11.56 14.09
C ARG A 226 14.24 12.00 12.76
N ALA A 227 15.09 12.44 11.88
CA ALA A 227 14.82 12.69 10.48
C ALA A 227 16.17 12.37 9.85
N ILE A 228 16.14 11.52 8.84
CA ILE A 228 17.26 10.67 8.46
C ILE A 228 18.47 11.59 8.19
N SER A 229 19.54 11.44 8.98
CA SER A 229 20.67 12.40 9.04
C SER A 229 21.71 12.20 7.95
#